data_AF-A0A537AFS6-F1
#
_entry.id   AF-A0A537AFS6-F1
#
_cell.length_a   1.000
_cell.length_b   1.000
_cell.length_c   1.000
_cell.angle_alpha   90.00
_cell.angle_beta   90.00
_cell.angle_gamma   90.00
#
_symmetry.space_group_name_H-M   'P 1'
#
loop_
_entity.id
_entity.type
_entity.pdbx_description
1 polymer ?
#
loop_
_entity_poly.entity_id
_entity_poly.type
_entity_poly.pdbx_seq_one_letter_code
_entity_poly.pdbx_strand_id
1 'polypeptide(L)'
;DESCVMVLKNCGPKGYPGMAEVGNMPLPPKVLKKGITDMVRISDARMSGTAYGTVVLHASPEAAAGGTLALVENGDMIELDVAKRRLQLAVSDKLLAERRQKWKAPKPPLERGYWRLYFDHVLQAHEGADFAFEDWVAFALFWVMSAVVFYQVFTRYVMDDPAGWTEEIARYFLVAVVFVGAAMSVRRNNHIQVDYFYRLMPAAMGRVLATLVDGVRCVFLGYASWLTWLLLQRIGNQPMAVIDLPVGWVFSAMLFGFLLMFLRSLQVAWRHWHQGYSVLERPEFPEG
;
A
#
# COMPACT_ATOMS: atom_id res chain seq x y z
N ASP A 1 16.33 24.48 -23.08
CA ASP A 1 15.84 25.79 -23.55
C ASP A 1 14.43 25.98 -23.00
N GLU A 2 13.68 26.95 -23.51
CA GLU A 2 12.29 27.24 -23.17
C GLU A 2 11.29 26.16 -23.59
N SER A 3 11.63 25.33 -24.59
CA SER A 3 10.80 24.18 -25.02
C SER A 3 11.04 22.92 -24.19
N CYS A 4 12.04 22.91 -23.30
CA CYS A 4 12.27 21.77 -22.42
C CYS A 4 11.15 21.61 -21.40
N VAL A 5 10.88 20.35 -21.04
CA VAL A 5 10.02 19.99 -19.92
C VAL A 5 10.89 19.74 -18.70
N MET A 6 10.59 20.41 -17.58
CA MET A 6 11.28 20.18 -16.31
C MET A 6 10.63 19.01 -15.58
N VAL A 7 11.42 18.02 -15.16
CA VAL A 7 10.92 16.82 -14.46
C VAL A 7 11.60 16.69 -13.11
N LEU A 8 10.80 16.60 -12.04
CA LEU A 8 11.25 16.35 -10.67
C LEU A 8 10.69 15.02 -10.18
N LYS A 9 11.52 14.25 -9.49
CA LYS A 9 11.23 12.89 -9.03
C LYS A 9 11.45 12.76 -7.54
N ASN A 10 10.94 11.68 -6.96
CA ASN A 10 11.14 11.33 -5.55
C ASN A 10 10.64 12.42 -4.61
N CYS A 11 9.59 13.12 -5.03
CA CYS A 11 8.91 14.12 -4.22
C CYS A 11 7.47 13.69 -3.88
N GLY A 12 7.14 12.42 -4.13
CA GLY A 12 5.87 11.78 -3.81
C GLY A 12 5.70 11.40 -2.34
N PRO A 13 4.61 10.68 -2.00
CA PRO A 13 4.34 10.19 -0.66
C PRO A 13 5.52 9.41 -0.06
N LYS A 14 6.03 8.37 -0.72
CA LYS A 14 7.18 7.59 -0.23
C LYS A 14 8.51 8.28 -0.53
N GLY A 15 8.60 9.03 -1.63
CA GLY A 15 9.84 9.63 -2.13
C GLY A 15 10.42 10.74 -1.27
N TYR A 16 9.61 11.74 -0.89
CA TYR A 16 10.12 12.93 -0.20
C TYR A 16 10.59 12.65 1.24
N PRO A 17 9.88 11.88 2.09
CA PRO A 17 8.46 11.44 2.12
C PRO A 17 7.46 12.52 2.59
N GLY A 18 6.15 12.27 2.44
CA GLY A 18 5.08 13.21 2.82
C GLY A 18 4.59 14.12 1.68
N MET A 19 5.09 13.88 0.46
CA MET A 19 4.67 14.57 -0.77
C MET A 19 4.77 16.10 -0.67
N ALA A 20 5.98 16.66 -0.61
CA ALA A 20 6.18 18.09 -0.37
C ALA A 20 5.64 18.99 -1.51
N GLU A 21 5.43 20.28 -1.20
CA GLU A 21 4.96 21.29 -2.16
C GLU A 21 6.07 21.88 -3.03
N VAL A 22 6.84 20.99 -3.67
CA VAL A 22 8.03 21.34 -4.47
C VAL A 22 7.83 21.21 -5.98
N GLY A 23 6.59 20.99 -6.44
CA GLY A 23 6.26 20.90 -7.87
C GLY A 23 6.39 22.23 -8.62
N ASN A 24 6.25 23.34 -7.90
CA ASN A 24 6.61 24.68 -8.37
C ASN A 24 8.14 24.81 -8.43
N MET A 25 8.74 24.26 -9.49
CA MET A 25 10.17 24.45 -9.74
C MET A 25 10.44 25.87 -10.25
N PRO A 26 11.42 26.59 -9.69
CA PRO A 26 11.84 27.87 -10.23
C PRO A 26 12.48 27.69 -11.60
N LEU A 27 12.14 28.59 -12.53
CA LEU A 27 12.70 28.55 -13.88
C LEU A 27 14.19 28.94 -13.88
N PRO A 28 15.01 28.38 -14.79
CA PRO A 28 16.40 28.77 -14.93
C PRO A 28 16.55 30.28 -15.19
N PRO A 29 17.47 30.99 -14.52
CA PRO A 29 17.64 32.44 -14.69
C PRO A 29 17.89 32.87 -16.15
N LYS A 30 18.53 32.00 -16.94
CA LYS A 30 18.76 32.23 -18.38
C LYS A 30 17.47 32.28 -19.21
N VAL A 31 16.42 31.56 -18.80
CA VAL A 31 15.10 31.55 -19.46
C VAL A 31 14.31 32.79 -19.04
N LEU A 32 14.34 33.11 -17.73
CA LEU A 32 13.71 34.32 -17.19
C LEU A 32 14.27 35.60 -17.83
N LYS A 33 15.58 35.67 -18.08
CA LYS A 33 16.23 36.79 -18.79
C LYS A 33 15.75 36.99 -20.23
N LYS A 34 15.16 35.96 -20.87
CA LYS A 34 14.52 36.07 -22.19
C LYS A 34 13.07 36.60 -22.11
N GLY A 35 12.56 36.90 -20.92
CA GLY A 35 11.18 37.31 -20.69
C GLY A 35 10.18 36.14 -20.64
N ILE A 36 10.66 34.90 -20.63
CA ILE A 36 9.81 33.70 -20.57
C ILE A 36 9.51 33.41 -19.10
N THR A 37 8.24 33.46 -18.74
CA THR A 37 7.76 33.35 -17.34
C THR A 37 7.13 32.00 -17.01
N ASP A 38 6.90 31.13 -17.99
CA ASP A 38 6.33 29.80 -17.78
C ASP A 38 7.05 28.74 -18.63
N MET A 39 7.13 27.54 -18.07
CA MET A 39 7.61 26.32 -18.72
C MET A 39 6.84 25.12 -18.15
N VAL A 40 6.68 24.08 -18.96
CA VAL A 40 6.03 22.84 -18.53
C VAL A 40 6.89 22.15 -17.46
N ARG A 41 6.27 21.87 -16.32
CA ARG A 41 6.90 21.23 -15.15
C ARG A 41 6.09 20.00 -14.76
N ILE A 42 6.76 18.89 -14.47
CA ILE A 42 6.13 17.62 -14.11
C ILE A 42 6.78 17.09 -12.84
N SER A 43 5.98 16.69 -11.86
CA SER A 43 6.49 16.00 -10.68
C SER A 43 5.49 15.05 -10.04
N ASP A 44 6.01 14.13 -9.22
CA ASP A 44 5.25 13.36 -8.25
C ASP A 44 4.94 14.16 -6.97
N ALA A 45 5.22 15.47 -6.96
CA ALA A 45 5.06 16.35 -5.81
C ALA A 45 3.70 17.06 -5.78
N ARG A 46 3.46 17.83 -4.71
CA ARG A 46 2.37 18.81 -4.62
C ARG A 46 2.87 20.21 -4.96
N MET A 47 1.97 21.18 -4.90
CA MET A 47 2.24 22.59 -5.07
C MET A 47 1.29 23.40 -4.19
N SER A 48 1.75 24.54 -3.70
CA SER A 48 0.91 25.46 -2.95
C SER A 48 -0.24 25.98 -3.81
N GLY A 49 -1.43 26.12 -3.24
CA GLY A 49 -2.61 26.63 -3.94
C GLY A 49 -2.48 28.08 -4.43
N THR A 50 -1.47 28.83 -3.96
CA THR A 50 -1.18 30.21 -4.37
C THR A 50 -0.23 30.32 -5.57
N ALA A 51 0.35 29.21 -6.02
CA ALA A 51 1.34 29.22 -7.08
C ALA A 51 0.70 29.06 -8.48
N TYR A 52 1.44 29.39 -9.54
CA TYR A 52 0.93 29.45 -10.92
C TYR A 52 1.86 28.82 -11.98
N GLY A 53 1.30 28.68 -13.19
CA GLY A 53 1.95 28.23 -14.40
C GLY A 53 1.62 26.78 -14.79
N THR A 54 2.21 26.31 -15.87
CA THR A 54 1.87 25.02 -16.49
C THR A 54 2.57 23.87 -15.78
N VAL A 55 1.96 23.38 -14.68
CA VAL A 55 2.54 22.35 -13.82
C VAL A 55 1.64 21.12 -13.75
N VAL A 56 2.19 19.95 -14.07
CA VAL A 56 1.58 18.65 -13.84
C VAL A 56 2.07 18.12 -12.49
N LEU A 57 1.12 17.84 -11.61
CA LEU A 57 1.34 17.41 -10.23
C LEU A 57 0.79 16.01 -10.00
N HIS A 58 1.13 15.42 -8.85
CA HIS A 58 0.57 14.15 -8.37
C HIS A 58 0.78 12.98 -9.36
N ALA A 59 1.85 13.02 -10.15
CA ALA A 59 2.19 11.94 -11.06
C ALA A 59 2.26 10.61 -10.29
N SER A 60 1.38 9.67 -10.67
CA SER A 60 1.16 8.41 -9.98
C SER A 60 1.21 7.24 -10.98
N PRO A 61 1.84 6.11 -10.65
CA PRO A 61 2.65 5.85 -9.45
C PRO A 61 3.87 6.78 -9.36
N GLU A 62 4.26 7.15 -8.14
CA GLU A 62 5.40 8.05 -7.89
C GLU A 62 6.73 7.40 -8.31
N ALA A 63 7.80 8.20 -8.41
CA ALA A 63 9.10 7.67 -8.82
C ALA A 63 9.69 6.68 -7.80
N ALA A 64 9.43 6.90 -6.50
CA ALA A 64 9.90 6.02 -5.43
C ALA A 64 9.20 4.64 -5.42
N ALA A 65 8.01 4.54 -6.00
CA ALA A 65 7.27 3.28 -6.17
C ALA A 65 7.56 2.59 -7.52
N GLY A 66 8.53 3.11 -8.30
CA GLY A 66 8.91 2.52 -9.59
C GLY A 66 7.98 2.87 -10.75
N GLY A 67 7.17 3.93 -10.61
CA GLY A 67 6.33 4.44 -11.69
C GLY A 67 7.14 4.90 -12.90
N THR A 68 6.49 5.09 -14.05
CA THR A 68 7.15 5.50 -15.31
C THR A 68 7.97 6.79 -15.16
N LEU A 69 7.54 7.71 -14.27
CA LEU A 69 8.28 8.92 -13.95
C LEU A 69 9.72 8.63 -13.46
N ALA A 70 9.93 7.52 -12.74
CA ALA A 70 11.24 7.10 -12.27
C ALA A 70 12.24 6.87 -13.43
N LEU A 71 11.72 6.46 -14.60
CA LEU A 71 12.50 5.99 -15.75
C LEU A 71 12.81 7.09 -16.78
N VAL A 72 12.35 8.32 -16.55
CA VAL A 72 12.63 9.47 -17.43
C VAL A 72 14.12 9.82 -17.37
N GLU A 73 14.77 10.00 -18.50
CA GLU A 73 16.16 10.46 -18.58
C GLU A 73 16.27 11.78 -19.34
N ASN A 74 17.38 12.49 -19.15
CA ASN A 74 17.61 13.75 -19.86
C ASN A 74 17.66 13.49 -21.38
N GLY A 75 16.92 14.28 -22.14
CA GLY A 75 16.81 14.15 -23.59
C GLY A 75 15.62 13.33 -24.07
N ASP A 76 14.88 12.67 -23.16
CA ASP A 76 13.62 12.03 -23.52
C ASP A 76 12.57 13.06 -23.96
N MET A 77 11.79 12.69 -24.98
CA MET A 77 10.67 13.51 -25.45
C MET A 77 9.42 13.23 -24.63
N ILE A 78 8.73 14.29 -24.20
CA ILE A 78 7.49 14.22 -23.42
C ILE A 78 6.40 14.99 -24.17
N GLU A 79 5.28 14.34 -24.41
CA GLU A 79 4.10 14.95 -25.03
C GLU A 79 3.05 15.26 -23.95
N LEU A 80 2.63 16.52 -23.87
CA LEU A 80 1.54 16.97 -23.00
C LEU A 80 0.40 17.52 -23.87
N ASP A 81 -0.75 16.84 -23.81
CA ASP A 81 -2.00 17.25 -24.47
C ASP A 81 -3.13 17.31 -23.43
N VAL A 82 -3.40 18.52 -22.93
CA VAL A 82 -4.41 18.75 -21.89
C VAL A 82 -5.83 18.50 -22.42
N ALA A 83 -6.11 18.86 -23.67
CA ALA A 83 -7.43 18.67 -24.27
C ALA A 83 -7.80 17.19 -24.37
N LYS A 84 -6.82 16.33 -24.73
CA LYS A 84 -7.00 14.87 -24.76
C LYS A 84 -6.73 14.17 -23.43
N ARG A 85 -6.39 14.93 -22.37
CA ARG A 85 -5.98 14.40 -21.06
C ARG A 85 -4.85 13.36 -21.17
N ARG A 86 -3.88 13.62 -22.05
CA ARG A 86 -2.78 12.71 -22.35
C ARG A 86 -1.45 13.33 -21.92
N LEU A 87 -0.70 12.56 -21.15
CA LEU A 87 0.70 12.81 -20.85
C LEU A 87 1.48 11.55 -21.21
N GLN A 88 2.38 11.64 -22.19
CA GLN A 88 3.09 10.49 -22.75
C GLN A 88 4.60 10.74 -22.73
N LEU A 89 5.34 9.77 -22.21
CA LEU A 89 6.77 9.66 -22.43
C LEU A 89 6.99 8.98 -23.79
N ALA A 90 7.56 9.68 -24.75
CA ALA A 90 7.75 9.20 -26.13
C ALA A 90 9.03 8.34 -26.22
N VAL A 91 9.02 7.23 -25.47
CA VAL A 91 10.09 6.24 -25.42
C VAL A 91 9.50 4.87 -25.74
N SER A 92 10.23 4.04 -26.49
CA SER A 92 9.78 2.68 -26.82
C SER A 92 9.63 1.80 -25.58
N ASP A 93 8.65 0.89 -25.60
CA ASP A 93 8.39 -0.05 -24.49
C ASP A 93 9.60 -0.91 -24.14
N LYS A 94 10.42 -1.25 -25.15
CA LYS A 94 11.66 -2.02 -24.96
C LYS A 94 12.67 -1.25 -24.10
N LEU A 95 12.91 0.02 -24.41
CA LEU A 95 13.83 0.85 -23.64
C LEU A 95 13.29 1.10 -22.22
N LEU A 96 11.98 1.33 -22.09
CA LEU A 96 11.33 1.45 -20.78
C LEU A 96 11.50 0.18 -19.95
N ALA A 97 11.36 -1.00 -20.54
CA ALA A 97 11.58 -2.27 -19.85
C ALA A 97 13.04 -2.45 -19.41
N GLU A 98 14.02 -2.07 -20.25
CA GLU A 98 15.44 -2.11 -19.91
C GLU A 98 15.79 -1.14 -18.77
N ARG A 99 15.26 0.09 -18.79
CA ARG A 99 15.43 1.06 -17.69
C ARG A 99 14.78 0.56 -16.41
N ARG A 100 13.60 -0.05 -16.53
CA ARG A 100 12.88 -0.64 -15.39
C ARG A 100 13.70 -1.73 -14.71
N GLN A 101 14.41 -2.58 -15.45
CA GLN A 101 15.32 -3.60 -14.87
C GLN A 101 16.54 -3.01 -14.14
N LYS A 102 16.94 -1.78 -14.45
CA LYS A 102 18.07 -1.11 -13.78
C LYS A 102 17.62 -0.25 -12.59
N TRP A 103 16.32 -0.03 -12.45
CA TRP A 103 15.76 0.82 -11.40
C TRP A 103 15.93 0.15 -10.03
N LYS A 104 16.29 0.97 -9.03
CA LYS A 104 16.43 0.53 -7.65
C LYS A 104 15.52 1.37 -6.78
N ALA A 105 14.72 0.70 -5.95
CA ALA A 105 13.87 1.36 -4.98
C ALA A 105 14.70 2.23 -4.02
N PRO A 106 14.29 3.48 -3.75
CA PRO A 106 14.94 4.30 -2.75
C PRO A 106 14.76 3.66 -1.37
N LYS A 107 15.82 3.74 -0.55
CA LYS A 107 15.75 3.27 0.84
C LYS A 107 14.93 4.25 1.67
N PRO A 108 14.12 3.75 2.62
CA PRO A 108 13.44 4.63 3.56
C PRO A 108 14.47 5.46 4.35
N PRO A 109 14.19 6.75 4.64
CA PRO A 109 15.13 7.61 5.36
C PRO A 109 15.46 7.11 6.77
N LEU A 110 14.49 6.46 7.42
CA LEU A 110 14.60 5.93 8.78
C LEU A 110 14.03 4.51 8.86
N GLU A 111 14.69 3.65 9.63
CA GLU A 111 14.33 2.23 9.74
C GLU A 111 13.19 1.96 10.74
N ARG A 112 12.85 2.92 11.61
CA ARG A 112 11.88 2.74 12.71
C ARG A 112 10.99 3.98 12.92
N GLY A 113 9.98 3.82 13.76
CA GLY A 113 9.06 4.89 14.16
C GLY A 113 7.99 5.20 13.11
N TYR A 114 7.35 6.36 13.23
CA TYR A 114 6.27 6.79 12.32
C TYR A 114 6.73 6.84 10.86
N TRP A 115 7.99 7.21 10.59
CA TRP A 115 8.53 7.25 9.23
C TRP A 115 8.48 5.89 8.54
N ARG A 116 8.84 4.83 9.26
CA ARG A 116 8.77 3.47 8.73
C ARG A 116 7.32 3.05 8.49
N LEU A 117 6.44 3.34 9.43
CA LEU A 117 5.00 3.09 9.29
C LEU A 117 4.43 3.81 8.07
N TYR A 118 4.70 5.11 7.92
CA TYR A 118 4.23 5.93 6.81
C TYR A 118 4.77 5.40 5.48
N PHE A 119 6.08 5.18 5.36
CA PHE A 119 6.70 4.67 4.13
C PHE A 119 6.11 3.32 3.71
N ASP A 120 5.88 2.43 4.66
CA ASP A 120 5.32 1.11 4.37
C ASP A 120 3.82 1.20 4.01
N HIS A 121 3.02 2.00 4.74
CA HIS A 121 1.54 1.97 4.69
C HIS A 121 0.88 3.03 3.80
N VAL A 122 1.57 4.10 3.45
CA VAL A 122 0.96 5.18 2.65
C VAL A 122 0.59 4.71 1.25
N LEU A 123 -0.64 5.02 0.85
CA LEU A 123 -1.16 4.82 -0.50
C LEU A 123 -0.63 5.88 -1.46
N GLN A 124 -0.86 5.67 -2.75
CA GLN A 124 -0.40 6.62 -3.78
C GLN A 124 -1.30 7.86 -3.83
N ALA A 125 -0.82 8.94 -4.47
CA ALA A 125 -1.55 10.21 -4.51
C ALA A 125 -2.92 10.11 -5.19
N HIS A 126 -3.08 9.22 -6.19
CA HIS A 126 -4.37 8.95 -6.83
C HIS A 126 -5.41 8.27 -5.91
N GLU A 127 -4.97 7.70 -4.80
CA GLU A 127 -5.81 7.09 -3.74
C GLU A 127 -5.93 8.01 -2.51
N GLY A 128 -5.42 9.25 -2.59
CA GLY A 128 -5.52 10.24 -1.52
C GLY A 128 -4.31 10.30 -0.57
N ALA A 129 -3.26 9.50 -0.80
CA ALA A 129 -2.07 9.43 0.06
C ALA A 129 -2.39 9.16 1.55
N ASP A 130 -3.44 8.37 1.80
CA ASP A 130 -3.89 7.93 3.12
C ASP A 130 -3.38 6.52 3.45
N PHE A 131 -3.74 6.00 4.62
CA PHE A 131 -3.60 4.60 4.98
C PHE A 131 -4.78 3.77 4.48
N ALA A 132 -4.58 2.46 4.32
CA ALA A 132 -5.66 1.59 3.86
C ALA A 132 -6.76 1.47 4.93
N PHE A 133 -7.98 1.16 4.49
CA PHE A 133 -9.12 0.97 5.39
C PHE A 133 -8.84 -0.03 6.53
N GLU A 134 -8.24 -1.17 6.23
CA GLU A 134 -7.86 -2.16 7.24
C GLU A 134 -6.80 -1.66 8.22
N ASP A 135 -5.94 -0.73 7.81
CA ASP A 135 -4.93 -0.14 8.68
C ASP A 135 -5.64 0.71 9.77
N TRP A 136 -6.68 1.45 9.38
CA TRP A 136 -7.55 2.20 10.30
C TRP A 136 -8.38 1.30 11.22
N VAL A 137 -8.94 0.20 10.69
CA VAL A 137 -9.69 -0.78 11.51
C VAL A 137 -8.77 -1.43 12.54
N ALA A 138 -7.56 -1.86 12.15
CA ALA A 138 -6.57 -2.42 13.06
C ALA A 138 -6.16 -1.43 14.15
N PHE A 139 -5.93 -0.16 13.77
CA PHE A 139 -5.60 0.92 14.70
C PHE A 139 -6.71 1.14 15.74
N ALA A 140 -7.98 1.20 15.30
CA ALA A 140 -9.12 1.35 16.20
C ALA A 140 -9.25 0.15 17.17
N LEU A 141 -9.17 -1.09 16.65
CA LEU A 141 -9.23 -2.30 17.48
C LEU A 141 -8.08 -2.35 18.50
N PHE A 142 -6.87 -1.95 18.10
CA PHE A 142 -5.71 -1.90 18.98
C PHE A 142 -5.89 -0.88 20.12
N TRP A 143 -6.45 0.30 19.84
CA TRP A 143 -6.71 1.30 20.87
C TRP A 143 -7.81 0.88 21.83
N VAL A 144 -8.89 0.26 21.33
CA VAL A 144 -9.93 -0.30 22.19
C VAL A 144 -9.37 -1.40 23.09
N MET A 145 -8.58 -2.32 22.53
CA MET A 145 -7.88 -3.35 23.31
C MET A 145 -6.97 -2.73 24.37
N SER A 146 -6.19 -1.71 24.00
CA SER A 146 -5.28 -1.01 24.92
C SER A 146 -6.04 -0.34 26.06
N ALA A 147 -7.20 0.26 25.78
CA ALA A 147 -8.06 0.84 26.81
C ALA A 147 -8.65 -0.22 27.75
N VAL A 148 -9.09 -1.37 27.23
CA VAL A 148 -9.59 -2.50 28.03
C VAL A 148 -8.48 -3.06 28.94
N VAL A 149 -7.28 -3.26 28.39
CA VAL A 149 -6.12 -3.73 29.18
C VAL A 149 -5.70 -2.70 30.22
N PHE A 150 -5.70 -1.41 29.87
CA PHE A 150 -5.43 -0.34 30.83
C PHE A 150 -6.45 -0.33 31.97
N TYR A 151 -7.73 -0.44 31.63
CA TYR A 151 -8.81 -0.54 32.62
C TYR A 151 -8.62 -1.76 33.53
N GLN A 152 -8.29 -2.92 32.98
CA GLN A 152 -7.98 -4.13 33.76
C GLN A 152 -6.83 -3.90 34.75
N VAL A 153 -5.74 -3.28 34.31
CA VAL A 153 -4.59 -2.95 35.16
C VAL A 153 -5.04 -1.99 36.26
N PHE A 154 -5.80 -0.95 35.91
CA PHE A 154 -6.29 0.04 36.87
C PHE A 154 -7.19 -0.60 37.93
N THR A 155 -8.20 -1.38 37.55
CA THR A 155 -9.11 -2.03 38.51
C THR A 155 -8.36 -3.01 39.41
N ARG A 156 -7.40 -3.76 38.85
CA ARG A 156 -6.62 -4.75 39.59
C ARG A 156 -5.69 -4.13 40.61
N TYR A 157 -4.96 -3.07 40.25
CA TYR A 157 -3.88 -2.53 41.09
C TYR A 157 -4.31 -1.31 41.91
N VAL A 158 -5.35 -0.58 41.49
CA VAL A 158 -5.81 0.63 42.17
C VAL A 158 -7.08 0.36 42.98
N MET A 159 -8.03 -0.40 42.43
CA MET A 159 -9.32 -0.67 43.08
C MET A 159 -9.36 -1.97 43.88
N ASP A 160 -8.30 -2.79 43.80
CA ASP A 160 -8.21 -4.12 44.43
C ASP A 160 -9.39 -5.05 44.08
N ASP A 161 -10.07 -4.78 42.96
CA ASP A 161 -11.20 -5.54 42.42
C ASP A 161 -10.91 -5.88 40.95
N PRO A 162 -10.30 -7.04 40.67
CA PRO A 162 -9.94 -7.43 39.31
C PRO A 162 -11.18 -7.74 38.48
N ALA A 163 -11.49 -6.88 37.51
CA ALA A 163 -12.57 -7.07 36.55
C ALA A 163 -12.33 -8.30 35.63
N GLY A 164 -12.76 -9.49 36.06
CA GLY A 164 -12.49 -10.76 35.36
C GLY A 164 -12.96 -10.84 33.90
N TRP A 165 -14.00 -10.08 33.53
CA TRP A 165 -14.51 -10.01 32.16
C TRP A 165 -13.52 -9.38 31.17
N THR A 166 -12.63 -8.51 31.66
CA THR A 166 -11.69 -7.76 30.80
C THR A 166 -10.65 -8.65 30.14
N GLU A 167 -10.23 -9.74 30.81
CA GLU A 167 -9.26 -10.69 30.26
C GLU A 167 -9.81 -11.43 29.04
N GLU A 168 -11.08 -11.86 29.14
CA GLU A 168 -11.78 -12.55 28.05
C GLU A 168 -11.98 -11.59 26.85
N ILE A 169 -12.41 -10.35 27.10
CA ILE A 169 -12.59 -9.33 26.05
C ILE A 169 -11.26 -8.95 25.38
N ALA A 170 -10.19 -8.73 26.15
CA ALA A 170 -8.87 -8.39 25.60
C ALA A 170 -8.36 -9.49 24.67
N ARG A 171 -8.57 -10.77 25.02
CA ARG A 171 -8.22 -11.92 24.18
C ARG A 171 -8.98 -11.91 22.85
N TYR A 172 -10.25 -11.53 22.84
CA TYR A 172 -11.04 -11.45 21.60
C TYR A 172 -10.66 -10.27 20.71
N PHE A 173 -10.36 -9.11 21.30
CA PHE A 173 -9.80 -8.01 20.52
C PHE A 173 -8.43 -8.36 19.94
N LEU A 174 -7.59 -9.09 20.68
CA LEU A 174 -6.33 -9.61 20.15
C LEU A 174 -6.57 -10.51 18.93
N VAL A 175 -7.54 -11.41 18.99
CA VAL A 175 -7.95 -12.22 17.83
C VAL A 175 -8.36 -11.32 16.65
N ALA A 176 -9.23 -10.34 16.88
CA ALA A 176 -9.66 -9.42 15.83
C ALA A 176 -8.50 -8.64 15.19
N VAL A 177 -7.58 -8.10 16.01
CA VAL A 177 -6.37 -7.39 15.55
C VAL A 177 -5.48 -8.31 14.71
N VAL A 178 -5.29 -9.57 15.11
CA VAL A 178 -4.48 -10.54 14.36
C VAL A 178 -5.10 -10.83 12.99
N PHE A 179 -6.41 -11.06 12.92
CA PHE A 179 -7.08 -11.39 11.66
C PHE A 179 -7.17 -10.20 10.70
N VAL A 180 -7.42 -8.98 11.20
CA VAL A 180 -7.35 -7.76 10.37
C VAL A 180 -5.92 -7.46 9.94
N GLY A 181 -4.94 -7.62 10.84
CA GLY A 181 -3.52 -7.46 10.54
C GLY A 181 -2.98 -8.47 9.50
N ALA A 182 -3.49 -9.70 9.52
CA ALA A 182 -3.19 -10.69 8.50
C ALA A 182 -3.66 -10.24 7.10
N ALA A 183 -4.79 -9.54 7.02
CA ALA A 183 -5.27 -8.98 5.76
C ALA A 183 -4.36 -7.86 5.23
N MET A 184 -3.78 -7.04 6.11
CA MET A 184 -2.74 -6.06 5.73
C MET A 184 -1.51 -6.77 5.14
N SER A 185 -1.14 -7.94 5.67
CA SER A 185 -0.02 -8.75 5.16
C SER A 185 -0.31 -9.37 3.80
N VAL A 186 -1.55 -9.84 3.56
CA VAL A 186 -2.00 -10.32 2.25
C VAL A 186 -1.93 -9.21 1.22
N ARG A 187 -2.43 -8.00 1.54
CA ARG A 187 -2.41 -6.85 0.62
C ARG A 187 -1.00 -6.48 0.17
N ARG A 188 -0.01 -6.60 1.06
CA ARG A 188 1.40 -6.32 0.77
C ARG A 188 2.15 -7.47 0.12
N ASN A 189 1.51 -8.63 0.00
CA ASN A 189 2.16 -9.83 -0.46
C ASN A 189 3.38 -10.25 0.40
N ASN A 190 3.39 -9.88 1.70
CA ASN A 190 4.46 -10.19 2.66
C ASN A 190 4.42 -11.64 3.18
N HIS A 191 3.79 -12.55 2.43
CA HIS A 191 3.77 -13.95 2.82
C HIS A 191 5.17 -14.54 2.68
N ILE A 192 5.50 -15.50 3.55
CA ILE A 192 6.76 -16.24 3.46
C ILE A 192 6.77 -16.97 2.12
N GLN A 193 7.60 -16.50 1.20
CA GLN A 193 7.74 -17.03 -0.15
C GLN A 193 9.18 -17.54 -0.32
N VAL A 194 9.34 -18.64 -1.05
CA VAL A 194 10.67 -19.18 -1.36
C VAL A 194 11.12 -18.60 -2.69
N ASP A 195 11.71 -17.40 -2.64
CA ASP A 195 12.14 -16.63 -3.81
C ASP A 195 13.23 -17.32 -4.64
N TYR A 196 14.00 -18.22 -4.01
CA TYR A 196 15.12 -18.90 -4.64
C TYR A 196 14.72 -19.67 -5.90
N PHE A 197 13.56 -20.33 -5.85
CA PHE A 197 13.07 -21.14 -6.98
C PHE A 197 12.68 -20.26 -8.18
N TYR A 198 12.13 -19.08 -7.96
CA TYR A 198 11.71 -18.18 -9.05
C TYR A 198 12.89 -17.60 -9.83
N ARG A 199 14.07 -17.45 -9.21
CA ARG A 199 15.28 -16.94 -9.87
C ARG A 199 15.91 -17.93 -10.86
N LEU A 200 15.65 -19.22 -10.68
CA LEU A 200 16.21 -20.29 -11.52
C LEU A 200 15.29 -20.66 -12.70
N MET A 201 14.06 -20.16 -12.73
CA MET A 201 13.06 -20.54 -13.72
C MET A 201 13.00 -19.57 -14.90
N PRO A 202 12.67 -20.05 -16.13
CA PRO A 202 12.32 -19.18 -17.25
C PRO A 202 11.09 -18.32 -16.91
N ALA A 203 11.05 -17.06 -17.38
CA ALA A 203 10.01 -16.09 -17.03
C ALA A 203 8.58 -16.59 -17.30
N ALA A 204 8.37 -17.38 -18.36
CA ALA A 204 7.07 -17.96 -18.67
C ALA A 204 6.60 -18.98 -17.61
N MET A 205 7.52 -19.79 -17.07
CA MET A 205 7.20 -20.79 -16.05
C MET A 205 6.99 -20.14 -14.67
N GLY A 206 7.79 -19.14 -14.34
CA GLY A 206 7.60 -18.32 -13.14
C GLY A 206 6.20 -17.69 -13.09
N ARG A 207 5.69 -17.24 -14.24
CA ARG A 207 4.35 -16.66 -14.36
C ARG A 207 3.22 -17.64 -14.16
N VAL A 208 3.32 -18.82 -14.76
CA VAL A 208 2.33 -19.89 -14.54
C VAL A 208 2.30 -20.27 -13.07
N LEU A 209 3.47 -20.45 -12.45
CA LEU A 209 3.58 -20.80 -11.04
C LEU A 209 3.02 -19.70 -10.12
N ALA A 210 3.35 -18.42 -10.36
CA ALA A 210 2.83 -17.30 -9.59
C ALA A 210 1.30 -17.22 -9.67
N THR A 211 0.75 -17.38 -10.88
CA THR A 211 -0.71 -17.40 -11.11
C THR A 211 -1.37 -18.58 -10.38
N LEU A 212 -0.74 -19.76 -10.37
CA LEU A 212 -1.23 -20.92 -9.62
C LEU A 212 -1.19 -20.67 -8.11
N VAL A 213 -0.11 -20.08 -7.58
CA VAL A 213 0.01 -19.73 -6.16
C VAL A 213 -1.07 -18.74 -5.74
N ASP A 214 -1.30 -17.70 -6.53
CA ASP A 214 -2.40 -16.75 -6.30
C ASP A 214 -3.77 -17.46 -6.31
N GLY A 215 -3.98 -18.38 -7.26
CA GLY A 215 -5.20 -19.20 -7.33
C GLY A 215 -5.40 -20.07 -6.08
N VAL A 216 -4.36 -20.78 -5.65
CA VAL A 216 -4.39 -21.60 -4.42
C VAL A 216 -4.65 -20.74 -3.19
N ARG A 217 -4.00 -19.58 -3.07
CA ARG A 217 -4.22 -18.63 -1.97
C ARG A 217 -5.68 -18.17 -1.91
N CYS A 218 -6.25 -17.78 -3.07
CA CYS A 218 -7.65 -17.39 -3.17
C CYS A 218 -8.60 -18.53 -2.77
N VAL A 219 -8.38 -19.75 -3.28
CA VAL A 219 -9.22 -20.92 -2.93
C VAL A 219 -9.12 -21.22 -1.44
N PHE A 220 -7.92 -21.23 -0.87
CA PHE A 220 -7.70 -21.48 0.55
C PHE A 220 -8.42 -20.45 1.43
N LEU A 221 -8.26 -19.15 1.14
CA LEU A 221 -8.90 -18.07 1.92
C LEU A 221 -10.42 -18.06 1.75
N GLY A 222 -10.92 -18.35 0.55
CA GLY A 222 -12.36 -18.51 0.30
C GLY A 222 -12.94 -19.70 1.07
N TYR A 223 -12.25 -20.84 1.07
CA TYR A 223 -12.65 -22.01 1.84
C TYR A 223 -12.58 -21.78 3.35
N ALA A 224 -11.54 -21.10 3.86
CA ALA A 224 -11.44 -20.72 5.25
C ALA A 224 -12.57 -19.77 5.68
N SER A 225 -12.94 -18.80 4.83
CA SER A 225 -14.10 -17.92 5.04
C SER A 225 -15.39 -18.74 5.15
N TRP A 226 -15.60 -19.68 4.24
CA TRP A 226 -16.76 -20.57 4.24
C TRP A 226 -16.83 -21.46 5.49
N LEU A 227 -15.71 -22.07 5.89
CA LEU A 227 -15.64 -22.87 7.11
C LEU A 227 -15.95 -22.04 8.36
N THR A 228 -15.42 -20.82 8.44
CA THR A 228 -15.67 -19.91 9.58
C THR A 228 -17.14 -19.51 9.63
N TRP A 229 -17.77 -19.26 8.49
CA TRP A 229 -19.20 -19.02 8.38
C TRP A 229 -20.03 -20.23 8.88
N LEU A 230 -19.65 -21.45 8.50
CA LEU A 230 -20.32 -22.66 8.98
C LEU A 230 -20.17 -22.85 10.50
N LEU A 231 -18.99 -22.56 11.05
CA LEU A 231 -18.75 -22.59 12.50
C LEU A 231 -19.59 -21.55 13.23
N LEU A 232 -19.67 -20.33 12.70
CA LEU A 232 -20.51 -19.26 13.24
C LEU A 232 -21.97 -19.69 13.32
N GLN A 233 -22.52 -20.34 12.28
CA GLN A 233 -23.89 -20.84 12.30
C GLN A 233 -24.12 -21.97 13.31
N ARG A 234 -23.12 -22.82 13.57
CA ARG A 234 -23.27 -23.98 14.46
C ARG A 234 -23.05 -23.66 15.93
N ILE A 235 -22.09 -22.79 16.23
CA ILE A 235 -21.56 -22.58 17.60
C ILE A 235 -21.76 -21.12 18.03
N GLY A 236 -22.12 -20.21 17.13
CA GLY A 236 -22.17 -18.76 17.40
C GLY A 236 -23.15 -18.34 18.50
N ASN A 237 -24.21 -19.12 18.77
CA ASN A 237 -25.18 -18.82 19.82
C ASN A 237 -24.80 -19.37 21.20
N GLN A 238 -23.69 -20.10 21.32
CA GLN A 238 -23.23 -20.57 22.62
C GLN A 238 -22.68 -19.39 23.45
N PRO A 239 -22.99 -19.33 24.76
CA PRO A 239 -22.46 -18.28 25.64
C PRO A 239 -20.95 -18.45 25.86
N MET A 240 -20.27 -17.33 26.12
CA MET A 240 -18.85 -17.32 26.49
C MET A 240 -18.64 -17.73 27.96
N ALA A 241 -17.39 -17.92 28.36
CA ALA A 241 -17.08 -18.60 29.62
C ALA A 241 -17.28 -17.69 30.85
N VAL A 242 -16.96 -16.40 30.72
CA VAL A 242 -17.07 -15.42 31.82
C VAL A 242 -18.21 -14.44 31.57
N ILE A 243 -18.49 -14.10 30.30
CA ILE A 243 -19.52 -13.14 29.93
C ILE A 243 -20.68 -13.84 29.21
N ASP A 244 -21.92 -13.48 29.57
CA ASP A 244 -23.14 -13.95 28.88
C ASP A 244 -23.36 -13.23 27.55
N LEU A 245 -22.34 -13.25 26.69
CA LEU A 245 -22.38 -12.80 25.32
C LEU A 245 -22.15 -14.01 24.40
N PRO A 246 -22.76 -14.05 23.21
CA PRO A 246 -22.57 -15.16 22.29
C PRO A 246 -21.14 -15.22 21.74
N VAL A 247 -20.54 -16.41 21.64
CA VAL A 247 -19.21 -16.63 21.04
C VAL A 247 -19.18 -16.19 19.57
N GLY A 248 -20.35 -16.07 18.94
CA GLY A 248 -20.52 -15.62 17.56
C GLY A 248 -19.86 -14.27 17.26
N TRP A 249 -19.69 -13.38 18.24
CA TRP A 249 -18.95 -12.13 18.04
C TRP A 249 -17.49 -12.36 17.65
N VAL A 250 -16.83 -13.34 18.28
CA VAL A 250 -15.44 -13.69 18.00
C VAL A 250 -15.31 -14.30 16.61
N PHE A 251 -16.17 -15.26 16.28
CA PHE A 251 -16.19 -15.88 14.96
C PHE A 251 -16.58 -14.90 13.85
N SER A 252 -17.39 -13.88 14.17
CA SER A 252 -17.70 -12.79 13.23
C SER A 252 -16.47 -11.93 12.92
N ALA A 253 -15.66 -11.60 13.92
CA ALA A 253 -14.39 -10.90 13.72
C ALA A 253 -13.40 -11.74 12.89
N MET A 254 -13.30 -13.04 13.16
CA MET A 254 -12.48 -13.97 12.38
C MET A 254 -12.96 -14.06 10.93
N LEU A 255 -14.28 -14.21 10.73
CA LEU A 255 -14.89 -14.25 9.39
C LEU A 255 -14.62 -12.96 8.63
N PHE A 256 -14.79 -11.81 9.28
CA PHE A 256 -14.49 -10.51 8.68
C PHE A 256 -13.04 -10.45 8.19
N GLY A 257 -12.07 -10.87 9.01
CA GLY A 257 -10.67 -10.93 8.61
C GLY A 257 -10.41 -11.88 7.44
N PHE A 258 -11.00 -13.08 7.43
CA PHE A 258 -10.88 -14.02 6.31
C PHE A 258 -11.51 -13.50 5.01
N LEU A 259 -12.68 -12.88 5.08
CA LEU A 259 -13.31 -12.24 3.93
C LEU A 259 -12.44 -11.09 3.40
N LEU A 260 -11.88 -10.26 4.28
CA LEU A 260 -11.01 -9.17 3.89
C LEU A 260 -9.71 -9.69 3.25
N MET A 261 -9.10 -10.73 3.82
CA MET A 261 -7.96 -11.45 3.23
C MET A 261 -8.30 -12.00 1.85
N PHE A 262 -9.46 -12.64 1.69
CA PHE A 262 -9.91 -13.19 0.41
C PHE A 262 -10.09 -12.10 -0.66
N LEU A 263 -10.76 -11.00 -0.31
CA LEU A 263 -10.94 -9.85 -1.21
C LEU A 263 -9.60 -9.23 -1.60
N ARG A 264 -8.66 -9.04 -0.65
CA ARG A 264 -7.31 -8.55 -0.96
C ARG A 264 -6.52 -9.53 -1.83
N SER A 265 -6.66 -10.83 -1.59
CA SER A 265 -6.03 -11.88 -2.42
C SER A 265 -6.52 -11.84 -3.87
N LEU A 266 -7.82 -11.63 -4.09
CA LEU A 266 -8.40 -11.46 -5.43
C LEU A 266 -7.87 -10.18 -6.11
N GLN A 267 -7.77 -9.08 -5.36
CA GLN A 267 -7.22 -7.83 -5.88
C GLN A 267 -5.77 -7.97 -6.31
N VAL A 268 -4.92 -8.63 -5.49
CA VAL A 268 -3.51 -8.90 -5.82
C VAL A 268 -3.42 -9.79 -7.05
N ALA A 269 -4.19 -10.88 -7.12
CA ALA A 269 -4.22 -11.77 -8.28
C ALA A 269 -4.64 -11.03 -9.56
N TRP A 270 -5.64 -10.14 -9.47
CA TRP A 270 -6.08 -9.32 -10.60
C TRP A 270 -5.00 -8.33 -11.06
N ARG A 271 -4.29 -7.68 -10.12
CA ARG A 271 -3.15 -6.81 -10.45
C ARG A 271 -2.05 -7.57 -11.16
N HIS A 272 -1.64 -8.74 -10.65
CA HIS A 272 -0.61 -9.57 -11.28
C HIS A 272 -0.99 -9.97 -12.71
N TRP A 273 -2.27 -10.33 -12.93
CA TRP A 273 -2.74 -10.64 -14.27
C TRP A 273 -2.67 -9.42 -15.19
N HIS A 274 -3.13 -8.25 -14.74
CA HIS A 274 -3.17 -7.04 -15.57
C HIS A 274 -1.78 -6.45 -15.85
N GLN A 275 -0.89 -6.43 -14.85
CA GLN A 275 0.48 -5.91 -14.96
C GLN A 275 1.41 -6.86 -15.72
N GLY A 276 1.05 -8.15 -15.74
CA GLY A 276 1.78 -9.17 -16.48
C GLY A 276 3.08 -9.64 -15.83
N TYR A 277 3.32 -9.27 -14.56
CA TYR A 277 4.38 -9.77 -13.71
C TYR A 277 3.88 -9.88 -12.27
N SER A 278 4.49 -10.77 -11.49
CA SER A 278 4.29 -10.86 -10.03
C SER A 278 5.55 -10.38 -9.29
N VAL A 279 5.37 -9.91 -8.05
CA VAL A 279 6.50 -9.62 -7.13
C VAL A 279 7.41 -10.84 -6.97
N LEU A 280 6.84 -12.04 -7.06
CA LEU A 280 7.56 -13.32 -7.05
C LEU A 280 8.59 -13.46 -8.18
N GLU A 281 8.25 -12.98 -9.38
CA GLU A 281 9.14 -13.01 -10.54
C GLU A 281 10.17 -11.90 -10.48
N ARG A 282 9.81 -10.76 -9.89
CA ARG A 282 10.63 -9.54 -9.86
C ARG A 282 10.54 -8.84 -8.51
N PRO A 283 11.30 -9.32 -7.50
CA PRO A 283 11.26 -8.78 -6.13
C PRO A 283 11.79 -7.35 -6.02
N GLU A 284 12.41 -6.82 -7.09
CA GLU A 284 12.88 -5.43 -7.18
C GLU A 284 11.74 -4.41 -7.32
N PHE A 285 10.51 -4.86 -7.59
CA PHE A 285 9.31 -4.02 -7.70
C PHE A 285 8.36 -4.31 -6.54
N PRO A 286 8.44 -3.54 -5.44
CA PRO A 286 7.45 -3.66 -4.37
C PRO A 286 6.06 -3.29 -4.92
N GLU A 287 5.04 -4.07 -4.55
CA GLU A 287 3.64 -3.67 -4.76
C GLU A 287 3.41 -2.34 -4.02
N GLY A 288 3.30 -1.26 -4.80
CA GLY A 288 3.16 0.11 -4.34
C GLY A 288 1.83 0.35 -3.64
#